data_AF-A0A3D4KLF8-F1
#
_entry.id   AF-A0A3D4KLF8-F1
#
_cell.length_a   1.000
_cell.length_b   1.000
_cell.length_c   1.000
_cell.angle_alpha   90.00
_cell.angle_beta   90.00
_cell.angle_gamma   90.00
#
_symmetry.space_group_name_H-M   'P 1'
#
loop_
_entity.id
_entity.type
_entity.pdbx_description
1 polymer ?
#
loop_
_entity_poly.entity_id
_entity_poly.type
_entity_poly.pdbx_seq_one_letter_code
_entity_poly.pdbx_strand_id
1 'polypeptide(L)'
;MKRLAGVLLYSVVGSTLPLLTATANDTLPVIAYASPNSELLQLDNGVVLEGSDLSSLDTYTSGFRVTAGFSPWQLPQLDLGAEIAYRESEEVPIASSMSPMIMDTLSLGGAIVAGVRMGAFSMYAKSGLTEWRGDTHELQGADEGGTAWLQGFGATMTLNQMVTRLEYERVDAPTLSHLNQLSASLHLPF
;
A
#
# COMPACT_ATOMS: atom_id res chain seq x y z
N MET A 1 44.75 -16.96 -41.31
CA MET A 1 44.44 -18.41 -41.18
C MET A 1 43.76 -18.65 -39.83
N LYS A 2 42.53 -19.19 -39.88
CA LYS A 2 41.81 -20.07 -38.93
C LYS A 2 41.58 -19.64 -37.45
N ARG A 3 40.28 -19.65 -37.12
CA ARG A 3 39.57 -19.48 -35.83
C ARG A 3 39.76 -20.68 -34.87
N LEU A 4 39.46 -20.48 -33.59
CA LEU A 4 38.87 -21.43 -32.60
C LEU A 4 38.39 -20.56 -31.41
N ALA A 5 37.11 -20.22 -31.17
CA ALA A 5 35.88 -21.01 -30.99
C ALA A 5 35.96 -21.99 -29.81
N GLY A 6 35.48 -21.54 -28.64
CA GLY A 6 35.16 -22.37 -27.49
C GLY A 6 33.71 -22.11 -27.08
N VAL A 7 32.79 -22.90 -27.66
CA VAL A 7 31.37 -22.96 -27.28
C VAL A 7 31.22 -24.11 -26.31
N LEU A 8 30.71 -23.84 -25.10
CA LEU A 8 30.19 -24.88 -24.21
C LEU A 8 28.66 -24.79 -24.23
N LEU A 9 28.07 -25.77 -24.91
CA LEU A 9 26.65 -26.08 -25.00
C LEU A 9 26.40 -27.27 -24.06
N TYR A 10 25.56 -27.10 -23.04
CA TYR A 10 24.93 -28.22 -22.35
C TYR A 10 23.42 -27.93 -22.15
N SER A 11 22.64 -28.61 -23.01
CA SER A 11 21.33 -29.28 -22.80
C SER A 11 20.30 -28.59 -21.90
N VAL A 12 19.16 -28.08 -22.40
CA VAL A 12 17.98 -28.79 -22.94
C VAL A 12 17.51 -29.94 -22.05
N VAL A 13 16.68 -29.64 -21.04
CA VAL A 13 15.40 -30.35 -20.73
C VAL A 13 14.49 -29.37 -19.96
N GLY A 14 13.34 -29.03 -20.56
CA GLY A 14 12.07 -28.95 -19.84
C GLY A 14 11.78 -27.74 -18.96
N SER A 15 11.55 -26.57 -19.56
CA SER A 15 10.40 -25.68 -19.32
C SER A 15 10.74 -24.29 -19.88
N THR A 16 10.27 -24.00 -21.08
CA THR A 16 10.33 -22.65 -21.65
C THR A 16 9.33 -21.76 -20.90
N LEU A 17 9.73 -21.26 -19.73
CA LEU A 17 9.18 -20.00 -19.23
C LEU A 17 9.68 -18.93 -20.21
N PRO A 18 8.80 -18.17 -20.89
CA PRO A 18 9.27 -17.01 -21.63
C PRO A 18 9.86 -16.06 -20.59
N LEU A 19 11.18 -15.90 -20.62
CA LEU A 19 11.85 -14.83 -19.90
C LEU A 19 11.39 -13.55 -20.59
N LEU A 20 10.25 -13.00 -20.14
CA LEU A 20 9.83 -11.66 -20.46
C LEU A 20 10.94 -10.74 -19.96
N THR A 21 11.79 -10.29 -20.87
CA THR A 21 12.67 -9.17 -20.63
C THR A 21 11.79 -7.96 -20.42
N ALA A 22 11.41 -7.70 -19.17
CA ALA A 22 10.80 -6.45 -18.75
C ALA A 22 11.87 -5.37 -18.98
N THR A 23 11.70 -4.59 -20.04
CA THR A 23 12.50 -3.39 -20.25
C THR A 23 12.14 -2.42 -19.13
N ALA A 24 13.11 -2.16 -18.24
CA ALA A 24 12.97 -1.13 -17.22
C ALA A 24 12.70 0.21 -17.93
N ASN A 25 11.60 0.85 -17.60
CA ASN A 25 11.31 2.21 -18.05
C ASN A 25 12.30 3.14 -17.34
N ASP A 26 13.03 3.98 -18.09
CA ASP A 26 14.04 4.94 -17.61
C ASP A 26 13.45 6.11 -16.79
N THR A 27 12.18 5.99 -16.39
CA THR A 27 11.53 6.89 -15.45
C THR A 27 12.16 6.76 -14.06
N LEU A 28 12.27 7.90 -13.35
CA LEU A 28 12.79 7.99 -11.98
C LEU A 28 12.32 6.81 -11.12
N PRO A 29 13.19 6.26 -10.24
CA PRO A 29 12.85 5.09 -9.43
C PRO A 29 11.59 5.39 -8.61
N VAL A 30 10.49 4.77 -9.02
CA VAL A 30 9.22 4.84 -8.29
C VAL A 30 9.43 4.11 -6.97
N ILE A 31 9.11 4.78 -5.86
CA ILE A 31 9.21 4.21 -4.51
C ILE A 31 8.31 2.97 -4.45
N ALA A 32 8.74 1.91 -3.75
CA ALA A 32 8.09 0.61 -3.74
C ALA A 32 6.58 0.63 -3.38
N TYR A 33 6.19 1.61 -2.56
CA TYR A 33 4.82 1.81 -2.07
C TYR A 33 4.11 3.02 -2.69
N ALA A 34 4.75 3.72 -3.64
CA ALA A 34 4.18 4.87 -4.32
C ALA A 34 2.89 4.52 -5.06
N SER A 35 1.89 5.39 -4.96
CA SER A 35 0.66 5.22 -5.73
C SER A 35 0.82 5.90 -7.10
N PRO A 36 0.28 5.32 -8.18
CA PRO A 36 0.27 6.00 -9.47
C PRO A 36 -0.47 7.33 -9.37
N ASN A 37 0.12 8.41 -9.89
CA ASN A 37 -0.41 9.79 -9.85
C ASN A 37 -0.65 10.39 -8.45
N SER A 38 -0.03 9.86 -7.39
CA SER A 38 -0.13 10.46 -6.04
C SER A 38 1.00 11.43 -5.71
N GLU A 39 1.97 11.62 -6.59
CA GLU A 39 3.12 12.50 -6.30
C GLU A 39 2.66 13.95 -6.18
N LEU A 40 2.82 14.50 -4.97
CA LEU A 40 2.51 15.90 -4.68
C LEU A 40 3.77 16.76 -4.82
N LEU A 41 4.90 16.28 -4.30
CA LEU A 41 6.13 17.05 -4.23
C LEU A 41 7.35 16.13 -4.06
N GLN A 42 8.39 16.36 -4.86
CA GLN A 42 9.73 15.83 -4.61
C GLN A 42 10.63 16.93 -4.06
N LEU A 43 11.30 16.64 -2.94
CA LEU A 43 12.26 17.52 -2.29
C LEU A 43 13.68 17.25 -2.80
N ASP A 44 14.55 18.26 -2.77
CA ASP A 44 15.95 18.17 -3.24
C ASP A 44 16.79 17.10 -2.51
N ASN A 45 16.38 16.72 -1.30
CA ASN A 45 17.02 15.67 -0.52
C ASN A 45 16.58 14.25 -0.93
N GLY A 46 15.76 14.12 -1.98
CA GLY A 46 15.25 12.85 -2.49
C GLY A 46 14.02 12.31 -1.76
N VAL A 47 13.44 13.08 -0.83
CA VAL A 47 12.15 12.74 -0.22
C VAL A 47 11.03 13.02 -1.22
N VAL A 48 10.13 12.05 -1.38
CA VAL A 48 8.91 12.16 -2.17
C VAL A 48 7.72 12.21 -1.21
N LEU A 49 6.85 13.21 -1.39
CA LEU A 49 5.59 13.35 -0.69
C LEU A 49 4.45 12.97 -1.62
N GLU A 50 3.57 12.11 -1.12
CA GLU A 50 2.45 11.57 -1.85
C GLU A 50 1.16 11.77 -1.09
N GLY A 51 0.09 12.04 -1.82
CA GLY A 51 -1.27 12.14 -1.30
C GLY A 51 -2.21 11.25 -2.10
N SER A 52 -3.07 10.52 -1.40
CA SER A 52 -4.08 9.67 -2.04
C SER A 52 -5.37 9.65 -1.24
N ASP A 53 -6.50 9.62 -1.94
CA ASP A 53 -7.78 9.37 -1.32
C ASP A 53 -7.90 7.90 -0.89
N LEU A 54 -8.58 7.68 0.22
CA LEU A 54 -8.91 6.36 0.73
C LEU A 54 -10.41 6.12 0.56
N SER A 55 -10.75 4.97 0.00
CA SER A 55 -12.12 4.46 -0.02
C SER A 55 -12.11 2.97 0.27
N SER A 56 -13.06 2.54 1.10
CA SER A 56 -13.31 1.12 1.34
C SER A 56 -14.21 0.54 0.24
N LEU A 57 -14.07 -0.76 0.00
CA LEU A 57 -14.84 -1.50 -0.99
C LEU A 57 -16.34 -1.54 -0.65
N ASP A 58 -16.67 -1.45 0.63
CA ASP A 58 -18.04 -1.41 1.15
C ASP A 58 -18.68 -0.02 1.07
N THR A 59 -17.94 1.00 0.63
CA THR A 59 -18.36 2.40 0.48
C THR A 59 -18.70 3.12 1.79
N TYR A 60 -18.60 2.46 2.95
CA TYR A 60 -18.89 3.09 4.23
C TYR A 60 -17.74 3.95 4.74
N THR A 61 -16.50 3.61 4.36
CA THR A 61 -15.30 4.31 4.83
C THR A 61 -14.66 5.13 3.71
N SER A 62 -14.38 6.39 4.00
CA SER A 62 -13.62 7.29 3.13
C SER A 62 -12.55 8.05 3.93
N GLY A 63 -11.62 8.71 3.24
CA GLY A 63 -10.58 9.48 3.92
C GLY A 63 -9.45 9.89 3.00
N PHE A 64 -8.33 10.28 3.59
CA PHE A 64 -7.13 10.63 2.86
C PHE A 64 -5.88 10.07 3.56
N ARG A 65 -4.83 9.92 2.77
CA ARG A 65 -3.52 9.45 3.21
C ARG A 65 -2.45 10.37 2.65
N VAL A 66 -1.47 10.65 3.49
CA VAL A 66 -0.23 11.33 3.11
C VAL A 66 0.95 10.43 3.44
N THR A 67 1.83 10.22 2.48
CA THR A 67 3.02 9.38 2.63
C THR A 67 4.26 10.18 2.28
N ALA A 68 5.28 10.13 3.14
CA ALA A 68 6.61 10.64 2.88
C ALA A 68 7.56 9.47 2.70
N GLY A 69 8.31 9.43 1.61
CA GLY A 69 9.22 8.33 1.29
C GLY A 69 10.58 8.78 0.80
N PHE A 70 11.61 7.97 1.04
CA PHE A 70 12.93 8.19 0.46
C PHE A 70 13.67 6.86 0.25
N SER A 71 14.58 6.84 -0.73
CA SER A 71 15.48 5.71 -0.99
C SER A 71 16.91 6.06 -0.56
N PRO A 72 17.48 5.40 0.45
CA PRO A 72 18.87 5.64 0.86
C PRO A 72 19.86 5.33 -0.27
N TRP A 73 20.86 6.19 -0.47
CA TRP A 73 21.84 6.02 -1.56
C TRP A 73 22.69 4.74 -1.45
N GLN A 74 22.95 4.25 -0.23
CA GLN A 74 23.68 2.98 -0.04
C GLN A 74 22.82 1.74 -0.32
N LEU A 75 21.49 1.87 -0.29
CA LEU A 75 20.55 0.77 -0.48
C LEU A 75 19.47 1.19 -1.49
N PRO A 76 19.80 1.38 -2.77
CA PRO A 76 18.88 1.90 -3.78
C PRO A 76 17.74 0.92 -4.13
N GLN A 77 17.70 -0.28 -3.55
CA GLN A 77 16.56 -1.19 -3.66
C GLN A 77 15.63 -1.14 -2.43
N LEU A 78 16.05 -0.47 -1.35
CA LEU A 78 15.28 -0.29 -0.14
C LEU A 78 14.63 1.09 -0.15
N ASP A 79 13.36 1.12 0.21
CA ASP A 79 12.58 2.33 0.40
C ASP A 79 12.11 2.42 1.84
N LEU A 80 12.17 3.61 2.41
CA LEU A 80 11.70 3.88 3.77
C LEU A 80 10.77 5.09 3.75
N GLY A 81 9.69 5.00 4.50
CA GLY A 81 8.71 6.06 4.57
C GLY A 81 7.91 6.10 5.85
N ALA A 82 7.13 7.17 5.96
CA ALA A 82 6.14 7.37 6.99
C ALA A 82 4.81 7.74 6.32
N GLU A 83 3.71 7.24 6.89
CA GLU A 83 2.36 7.42 6.40
C GLU A 83 1.51 7.99 7.53
N ILE A 84 0.65 8.96 7.20
CA ILE A 84 -0.43 9.44 8.06
C ILE A 84 -1.73 9.24 7.29
N ALA A 85 -2.73 8.65 7.93
CA ALA A 85 -4.02 8.36 7.32
C ALA A 85 -5.16 8.84 8.22
N TYR A 86 -6.07 9.61 7.66
CA TYR A 86 -7.35 9.97 8.27
C TYR A 86 -8.45 9.18 7.58
N ARG A 87 -9.36 8.58 8.36
CA ARG A 87 -10.53 7.87 7.83
C ARG A 87 -11.76 8.16 8.65
N GLU A 88 -12.87 8.19 7.94
CA GLU A 88 -14.21 8.40 8.48
C GLU A 88 -15.12 7.33 7.89
N SER A 89 -15.84 6.63 8.76
CA SER A 89 -16.81 5.60 8.39
C SER A 89 -18.19 6.04 8.87
N GLU A 90 -19.14 6.12 7.96
CA GLU A 90 -20.53 6.48 8.29
C GLU A 90 -21.41 5.24 8.22
N GLU A 91 -22.40 5.19 9.11
CA GLU A 91 -23.48 4.20 9.07
C GLU A 91 -23.04 2.72 9.07
N VAL A 92 -21.95 2.37 9.76
CA VAL A 92 -21.44 1.00 9.75
C VAL A 92 -22.31 0.09 10.63
N PRO A 93 -22.91 -0.99 10.09
CA PRO A 93 -23.67 -1.94 10.89
C PRO A 93 -22.71 -2.85 11.68
N ILE A 94 -22.73 -2.72 13.00
CA ILE A 94 -21.98 -3.61 13.90
C ILE A 94 -22.89 -4.76 14.32
N ALA A 95 -22.41 -5.99 14.12
CA ALA A 95 -23.08 -7.18 14.65
C ALA A 95 -22.91 -7.23 16.18
N SER A 96 -23.82 -6.61 16.92
CA SER A 96 -23.96 -6.86 18.36
C SER A 96 -24.87 -8.08 18.58
N SER A 97 -24.53 -8.92 19.55
CA SER A 97 -25.29 -10.15 19.87
C SER A 97 -26.75 -9.93 20.27
N MET A 98 -27.19 -8.68 20.46
CA MET A 98 -28.52 -8.34 20.98
C MET A 98 -29.35 -7.46 20.03
N SER A 99 -28.72 -6.61 19.21
CA SER A 99 -29.36 -5.80 18.14
C SER A 99 -28.32 -5.27 17.14
N PRO A 100 -28.58 -5.23 15.82
CA PRO A 100 -27.72 -4.53 14.87
C PRO A 100 -27.71 -3.03 15.20
N MET A 101 -26.53 -2.48 15.49
CA MET A 101 -26.33 -1.07 15.84
C MET A 101 -25.55 -0.37 14.75
N ILE A 102 -25.88 0.89 14.49
CA ILE A 102 -25.19 1.76 13.53
C ILE A 102 -24.18 2.63 14.29
N MET A 103 -22.92 2.61 13.85
CA MET A 103 -21.83 3.40 14.44
C MET A 103 -21.08 4.18 13.38
N ASP A 104 -20.81 5.44 13.70
CA ASP A 104 -19.90 6.28 12.94
C ASP A 104 -18.51 6.16 13.56
N THR A 105 -17.47 5.99 12.74
CA THR A 105 -16.10 5.79 13.22
C THR A 105 -15.17 6.80 12.58
N LEU A 106 -14.50 7.58 13.42
CA LEU A 106 -13.41 8.46 13.04
C LEU A 106 -12.07 7.82 13.42
N SER A 107 -11.08 7.82 12.54
CA SER A 107 -9.74 7.32 12.85
C SER A 107 -8.62 8.19 12.27
N LEU A 108 -7.54 8.31 13.04
CA LEU A 108 -6.31 8.97 12.62
C LEU A 108 -5.13 8.07 12.99
N GLY A 109 -4.38 7.64 11.98
CA GLY A 109 -3.28 6.71 12.14
C GLY A 109 -1.98 7.21 11.57
N GLY A 110 -0.89 6.71 12.14
CA GLY A 110 0.47 6.92 11.68
C GLY A 110 1.21 5.59 11.57
N ALA A 111 1.93 5.38 10.47
CA ALA A 111 2.71 4.16 10.23
C ALA A 111 4.08 4.48 9.64
N ILE A 112 5.01 3.56 9.87
CA ILE A 112 6.29 3.50 9.15
C ILE A 112 6.15 2.42 8.07
N VAL A 113 6.69 2.72 6.88
CA VAL A 113 6.65 1.84 5.71
C VAL A 113 8.08 1.50 5.30
N ALA A 114 8.32 0.23 5.00
CA ALA A 114 9.57 -0.23 4.41
C ALA A 114 9.26 -1.09 3.18
N GLY A 115 9.95 -0.82 2.08
CA GLY A 115 9.74 -1.49 0.80
C GLY A 115 11.03 -1.97 0.17
N VAL A 116 10.94 -3.04 -0.62
CA VAL A 116 12.05 -3.59 -1.39
C VAL A 116 11.65 -3.69 -2.86
N ARG A 117 12.52 -3.22 -3.73
CA ARG A 117 12.38 -3.26 -5.20
C ARG A 117 13.18 -4.40 -5.81
N MET A 118 12.52 -5.22 -6.62
CA MET A 118 13.06 -6.39 -7.32
C MET A 118 12.78 -6.28 -8.83
N GLY A 119 13.21 -5.17 -9.43
CA GLY A 119 13.01 -4.89 -10.85
C GLY A 119 11.56 -4.50 -11.15
N ALA A 120 10.83 -5.34 -11.89
CA ALA A 120 9.43 -5.11 -12.25
C ALA A 120 8.46 -5.33 -11.08
N PHE A 121 8.93 -5.87 -9.96
CA PHE A 121 8.11 -6.18 -8.80
C PHE A 121 8.68 -5.49 -7.55
N SER A 122 7.82 -4.97 -6.70
CA SER A 122 8.18 -4.45 -5.38
C SER A 122 7.22 -4.97 -4.33
N MET A 123 7.71 -5.07 -3.11
CA MET A 123 6.89 -5.39 -1.94
C MET A 123 7.18 -4.38 -0.85
N TYR A 124 6.20 -4.13 0.01
CA TYR A 124 6.39 -3.31 1.17
C TYR A 124 5.53 -3.80 2.32
N ALA A 125 5.95 -3.45 3.51
CA ALA A 125 5.21 -3.67 4.74
C ALA A 125 5.14 -2.37 5.51
N LYS A 126 4.07 -2.23 6.30
CA LYS A 126 3.88 -1.10 7.18
C LYS A 126 3.42 -1.53 8.55
N SER A 127 3.85 -0.77 9.55
CA SER A 127 3.47 -0.97 10.95
C SER A 127 3.30 0.38 11.62
N GLY A 128 2.27 0.50 12.45
CA GLY A 128 1.89 1.77 13.04
C GLY A 128 0.85 1.63 14.13
N LEU A 129 0.27 2.77 14.48
CA LEU A 129 -0.83 2.88 15.44
C LEU A 129 -1.92 3.76 14.83
N THR A 130 -3.16 3.49 15.21
CA THR A 130 -4.29 4.35 14.87
C THR A 130 -5.08 4.66 16.13
N GLU A 131 -5.40 5.92 16.31
CA GLU A 131 -6.44 6.34 17.23
C GLU A 131 -7.79 6.26 16.51
N TRP A 132 -8.82 5.90 17.25
CA TRP A 132 -10.17 5.83 16.73
C TRP A 132 -11.18 6.31 17.77
N ARG A 133 -12.29 6.82 17.28
CA ARG A 133 -13.45 7.26 18.05
C ARG A 133 -14.71 6.79 17.34
N GLY A 134 -15.64 6.21 18.09
CA GLY A 134 -16.91 5.69 17.61
C GLY A 134 -18.08 6.38 18.31
N ASP A 135 -19.03 6.87 17.52
CA ASP A 135 -20.26 7.49 18.00
C ASP A 135 -21.45 6.58 17.62
N THR A 136 -22.31 6.24 18.59
CA THR A 136 -23.46 5.35 18.39
C THR A 136 -24.78 6.12 18.46
N HIS A 137 -25.67 5.89 17.50
CA HIS A 137 -26.93 6.65 17.38
C HIS A 137 -28.00 6.25 18.42
N GLU A 138 -27.97 5.02 18.94
CA GLU A 138 -29.02 4.50 19.84
C GLU A 138 -28.79 4.82 21.34
N LEU A 139 -27.56 5.15 21.73
CA LEU A 139 -27.18 5.50 23.11
C LEU A 139 -26.51 6.86 23.12
N GLN A 140 -27.32 7.93 23.21
CA GLN A 140 -26.81 9.30 23.38
C GLN A 140 -25.80 9.35 24.55
N GLY A 141 -24.50 9.47 24.23
CA GLY A 141 -23.43 9.69 25.20
C GLY A 141 -22.47 8.51 25.45
N ALA A 142 -22.56 7.40 24.72
CA ALA A 142 -21.51 6.37 24.74
C ALA A 142 -20.43 6.68 23.70
N ASP A 143 -19.60 7.68 23.98
CA ASP A 143 -18.36 7.90 23.22
C ASP A 143 -17.42 6.70 23.45
N GLU A 144 -17.21 5.88 22.43
CA GLU A 144 -16.21 4.82 22.47
C GLU A 144 -14.94 5.27 21.73
N GLY A 145 -13.77 4.84 22.19
CA GLY A 145 -12.53 5.20 21.53
C GLY A 145 -11.34 4.49 22.11
N GLY A 146 -10.23 4.53 21.37
CA GLY A 146 -8.99 3.92 21.82
C GLY A 146 -7.87 3.99 20.79
N THR A 147 -6.81 3.27 21.07
CA THR A 147 -5.67 3.10 20.18
C THR A 147 -5.58 1.64 19.76
N ALA A 148 -5.39 1.40 18.47
CA ALA A 148 -5.24 0.06 17.90
C ALA A 148 -3.93 -0.04 17.10
N TRP A 149 -3.39 -1.25 17.03
CA TRP A 149 -2.21 -1.52 16.22
C TRP A 149 -2.59 -1.56 14.74
N LEU A 150 -1.74 -0.97 13.90
CA LEU A 150 -1.90 -0.96 12.45
C LEU A 150 -0.79 -1.78 11.81
N GLN A 151 -1.16 -2.69 10.92
CA GLN A 151 -0.21 -3.44 10.11
C GLN A 151 -0.71 -3.55 8.68
N GLY A 152 0.20 -3.56 7.73
CA GLY A 152 -0.16 -3.74 6.33
C GLY A 152 0.96 -4.30 5.51
N PHE A 153 0.58 -4.87 4.37
CA PHE A 153 1.51 -5.34 3.36
C PHE A 153 0.97 -4.95 2.00
N GLY A 154 1.87 -4.72 1.05
CA GLY A 154 1.46 -4.55 -0.32
C GLY A 154 2.55 -4.94 -1.30
N ALA A 155 2.12 -5.05 -2.54
CA ALA A 155 2.95 -5.41 -3.65
C ALA A 155 2.57 -4.60 -4.87
N THR A 156 3.58 -4.21 -5.64
CA THR A 156 3.41 -3.47 -6.88
C THR A 156 4.11 -4.23 -7.99
N MET A 157 3.47 -4.28 -9.16
CA MET A 157 4.00 -4.89 -10.37
C MET A 157 3.91 -3.89 -11.51
N THR A 158 5.02 -3.67 -12.18
CA THR A 158 5.13 -2.78 -13.35
C THR A 158 5.43 -3.62 -14.58
N LEU A 159 4.47 -3.66 -15.52
CA LEU A 159 4.56 -4.35 -16.79
C LEU A 159 4.41 -3.33 -17.93
N ASN A 160 5.52 -3.01 -18.59
CA ASN A 160 5.60 -1.94 -19.59
C ASN A 160 5.13 -0.60 -19.00
N GLN A 161 3.95 -0.14 -19.43
CA GLN A 161 3.33 1.10 -18.97
C GLN A 161 2.29 0.84 -17.87
N MET A 162 1.92 -0.43 -17.63
CA MET A 162 0.88 -0.81 -16.69
C MET A 162 1.47 -0.98 -15.29
N VAL A 163 0.93 -0.25 -14.31
CA VAL A 163 1.28 -0.40 -12.89
C VAL A 163 0.10 -1.02 -12.16
N THR A 164 0.31 -2.17 -11.55
CA THR A 164 -0.69 -2.85 -10.71
C THR A 164 -0.24 -2.83 -9.27
N ARG A 165 -1.12 -2.49 -8.34
CA ARG A 165 -0.85 -2.48 -6.91
C ARG A 165 -1.91 -3.25 -6.16
N LEU A 166 -1.48 -4.01 -5.17
CA LEU A 166 -2.34 -4.68 -4.20
C LEU A 166 -1.84 -4.32 -2.81
N GLU A 167 -2.72 -3.79 -1.96
CA GLU A 167 -2.42 -3.50 -0.55
C GLU A 167 -3.48 -4.09 0.35
N TYR A 168 -3.04 -4.72 1.42
CA TYR A 168 -3.87 -5.12 2.53
C TYR A 168 -3.42 -4.39 3.80
N GLU A 169 -4.36 -3.81 4.50
CA GLU A 169 -4.17 -3.12 5.77
C GLU A 169 -5.14 -3.69 6.81
N ARG A 170 -4.62 -3.93 8.01
CA ARG A 170 -5.37 -4.49 9.13
C ARG A 170 -5.16 -3.67 10.39
N VAL A 171 -6.27 -3.34 11.03
CA VAL A 171 -6.32 -2.76 12.37
C VAL A 171 -6.57 -3.90 13.36
N ASP A 172 -5.71 -4.05 14.36
CA ASP A 172 -5.80 -5.13 15.35
C ASP A 172 -6.78 -4.78 16.49
N ALA A 173 -8.06 -4.66 16.12
CA ALA A 173 -9.16 -4.47 17.05
C ALA A 173 -10.43 -5.18 16.50
N PRO A 174 -11.03 -6.14 17.23
CA PRO A 174 -12.19 -6.90 16.75
C PRO A 174 -13.40 -6.04 16.39
N THR A 175 -13.60 -4.92 17.11
CA THR A 175 -14.70 -3.96 16.88
C THR A 175 -14.44 -3.03 15.69
N LEU A 176 -13.24 -3.02 15.14
CA LEU A 176 -12.82 -2.16 14.02
C LEU A 176 -12.56 -2.94 12.73
N SER A 177 -13.20 -4.11 12.58
CA SER A 177 -12.96 -4.96 11.41
C SER A 177 -13.34 -4.28 10.09
N HIS A 178 -14.24 -3.30 10.12
CA HIS A 178 -14.63 -2.46 8.98
C HIS A 178 -13.52 -1.50 8.55
N LEU A 179 -12.56 -1.19 9.42
CA LEU A 179 -11.38 -0.38 9.06
C LEU A 179 -10.32 -1.20 8.31
N ASN A 180 -10.47 -2.53 8.22
CA ASN A 180 -9.56 -3.35 7.42
C ASN A 180 -9.78 -3.06 5.94
N GLN A 181 -8.71 -2.75 5.22
CA GLN A 181 -8.79 -2.33 3.84
C GLN A 181 -8.03 -3.30 2.95
N LEU A 182 -8.70 -3.79 1.90
CA LEU A 182 -8.06 -4.43 0.76
C LEU A 182 -8.24 -3.52 -0.45
N SER A 183 -7.14 -3.01 -0.99
CA SER A 183 -7.16 -2.15 -2.17
C SER A 183 -6.39 -2.79 -3.31
N ALA A 184 -6.95 -2.69 -4.51
CA ALA A 184 -6.30 -3.06 -5.74
C ALA A 184 -6.42 -1.89 -6.71
N SER A 185 -5.31 -1.44 -7.27
CA SER A 185 -5.29 -0.39 -8.28
C SER A 185 -4.55 -0.84 -9.52
N LEU A 186 -5.04 -0.38 -10.66
CA LEU A 186 -4.45 -0.58 -11.97
C LEU A 186 -4.33 0.77 -12.65
N HIS A 187 -3.12 1.11 -13.06
CA HIS A 187 -2.84 2.36 -13.76
C HIS A 187 -2.29 2.06 -15.16
N LEU A 188 -2.88 2.73 -16.15
CA LEU A 188 -2.50 2.69 -17.55
C LEU A 188 -2.33 4.14 -18.03
N PRO A 189 -1.11 4.61 -18.34
CA PRO A 189 -0.91 5.92 -18.94
C PRO A 189 -1.41 5.87 -20.39
N PHE A 190 -2.24 6.85 -20.75
CA PHE A 190 -2.81 7.02 -22.09
C PHE A 190 -2.20 8.22 -22.80
#